data_AF-A0A8D8X8L3-F1
#
_entry.id   AF-A0A8D8X8L3-F1
#
_cell.length_a   1.000
_cell.length_b   1.000
_cell.length_c   1.000
_cell.angle_alpha   90.00
_cell.angle_beta   90.00
_cell.angle_gamma   90.00
#
_symmetry.space_group_name_H-M   'P 1'
#
loop_
_entity.id
_entity.type
_entity.pdbx_description
1 polymer ?
#
loop_
_entity_poly.entity_id
_entity_poly.type
_entity_poly.pdbx_seq_one_letter_code
_entity_poly.pdbx_strand_id
1 'polypeptide(L)'
;MMELYRQDILVIDCTHDMTQYGCQLLNIMGVDEYNKGYPLAHCVSNKMDAATLQHFFKAIKLKCPTLEINCIITDDDPALINAANMGFGQGDIKHILCLWHFKRTLQRNLHAKVRNSSLEKEMFHHPCTIVDSEKEVEFRNSSESSE
;
A
#
# COMPACT_ATOMS: atom_id res chain seq x y z
N MET A 1 0.25 15.84 -18.22
CA MET A 1 0.45 15.70 -16.75
C MET A 1 0.91 14.29 -16.40
N MET A 2 0.29 13.23 -16.94
CA MET A 2 0.79 11.83 -16.85
C MET A 2 1.78 11.41 -17.96
N GLU A 3 2.19 12.31 -18.86
CA GLU A 3 3.00 11.97 -20.05
C GLU A 3 4.51 12.23 -19.88
N LEU A 4 4.97 12.71 -18.72
CA LEU A 4 6.33 13.24 -18.59
C LEU A 4 7.25 12.57 -17.57
N TYR A 5 6.79 11.63 -16.73
CA TYR A 5 7.70 10.95 -15.80
C TYR A 5 7.42 9.45 -15.63
N ARG A 6 8.54 8.76 -15.37
CA ARG A 6 8.77 7.32 -15.28
C ARG A 6 7.83 6.63 -14.31
N GLN A 7 7.38 5.44 -14.70
CA GLN A 7 6.85 4.36 -13.86
C GLN A 7 6.17 4.80 -12.55
N ASP A 8 4.85 4.87 -12.57
CA ASP A 8 4.02 5.38 -11.49
C ASP A 8 4.05 4.46 -10.27
N ILE A 9 4.22 5.07 -9.09
CA ILE A 9 3.99 4.44 -7.79
C ILE A 9 2.51 4.63 -7.46
N LEU A 10 1.80 3.54 -7.24
CA LEU A 10 0.39 3.58 -6.85
C LEU A 10 0.23 3.20 -5.38
N VAL A 11 -0.42 4.06 -4.60
CA VAL A 11 -0.84 3.74 -3.23
C VAL A 11 -2.32 3.38 -3.28
N ILE A 12 -2.66 2.18 -2.80
CA ILE A 12 -4.02 1.64 -2.89
C ILE A 12 -4.49 1.27 -1.50
N ASP A 13 -5.64 1.82 -1.10
CA ASP A 13 -6.25 1.60 0.20
C ASP A 13 -7.74 1.27 0.04
N CYS A 14 -8.21 0.22 0.72
CA CYS A 14 -9.61 -0.13 0.77
C CYS A 14 -10.18 0.19 2.15
N THR A 15 -11.16 1.09 2.20
CA THR A 15 -11.89 1.39 3.42
C THR A 15 -13.21 0.62 3.42
N HIS A 16 -13.40 -0.19 4.47
CA HIS A 16 -14.61 -0.97 4.69
C HIS A 16 -15.65 -0.19 5.51
N ASP A 17 -16.91 -0.65 5.46
CA ASP A 17 -18.00 -0.17 6.31
C ASP A 17 -18.31 1.33 6.22
N MET A 18 -18.12 1.92 5.03
CA MET A 18 -18.25 3.37 4.83
C MET A 18 -19.69 3.85 4.64
N THR A 19 -20.62 2.96 4.27
CA THR A 19 -22.00 3.35 3.97
C THR A 19 -23.01 2.45 4.68
N GLN A 20 -24.22 3.00 4.92
CA GLN A 20 -25.37 2.24 5.46
C GLN A 20 -25.78 1.03 4.60
N TYR A 21 -25.26 0.96 3.36
CA TYR A 21 -25.55 -0.10 2.41
C TYR A 21 -24.42 -1.14 2.32
N GLY A 22 -23.40 -1.06 3.19
CA GLY A 22 -22.26 -1.97 3.19
C GLY A 22 -21.32 -1.79 2.00
N CYS A 23 -21.28 -0.60 1.39
CA CYS A 23 -20.33 -0.32 0.32
C CYS A 23 -18.93 -0.09 0.88
N GLN A 24 -17.95 -0.60 0.15
CA GLN A 24 -16.52 -0.39 0.36
C GLN A 24 -16.03 0.69 -0.61
N LEU A 25 -15.05 1.49 -0.17
CA LEU A 25 -14.37 2.50 -0.97
C LEU A 25 -12.94 2.05 -1.23
N LEU A 26 -12.57 1.89 -2.49
CA LEU A 26 -11.18 1.72 -2.91
C LEU A 26 -10.65 3.05 -3.42
N ASN A 27 -9.54 3.50 -2.84
CA ASN A 27 -8.82 4.70 -3.24
C ASN A 27 -7.50 4.31 -3.90
N ILE A 28 -7.22 4.89 -5.07
CA ILE A 28 -5.92 4.81 -5.73
C ILE A 28 -5.34 6.22 -5.78
N MET A 29 -4.15 6.38 -5.23
CA MET A 29 -3.36 7.60 -5.32
C MET A 29 -2.10 7.34 -6.15
N GLY A 30 -1.78 8.26 -7.05
CA GLY A 30 -0.47 8.32 -7.70
C GLY A 30 0.49 9.15 -6.85
N VAL A 31 1.79 8.96 -7.06
CA VAL A 31 2.85 9.80 -6.49
C VAL A 31 3.50 10.59 -7.62
N ASP A 32 3.56 11.92 -7.48
CA ASP A 32 4.20 12.79 -8.46
C ASP A 32 5.73 12.86 -8.30
N GLU A 33 6.40 13.58 -9.20
CA GLU A 33 7.85 13.77 -9.18
C GLU A 33 8.38 14.53 -7.95
N TYR A 34 7.50 15.16 -7.18
CA TYR A 34 7.81 15.87 -5.93
C TYR A 34 7.47 15.03 -4.68
N ASN A 35 7.22 13.73 -4.85
CA ASN A 35 6.79 12.81 -3.80
C ASN A 35 5.49 13.26 -3.10
N LYS A 36 4.58 13.88 -3.85
CA LYS A 36 3.23 14.23 -3.36
C LYS A 36 2.22 13.25 -3.92
N GLY A 37 1.37 12.75 -3.02
CA GLY A 37 0.25 11.91 -3.39
C GLY A 37 -0.86 12.76 -4.03
N TYR A 38 -1.45 12.27 -5.12
CA TYR A 38 -2.65 12.83 -5.72
C TYR A 38 -3.68 11.73 -5.99
N PRO A 39 -4.99 12.00 -5.85
CA PRO A 39 -6.02 11.02 -6.14
C PRO A 39 -6.05 10.72 -7.64
N LEU A 40 -5.99 9.43 -7.99
CA LEU A 40 -5.98 8.97 -9.37
C LEU A 40 -7.33 8.35 -9.76
N ALA A 41 -7.86 7.46 -8.91
CA ALA A 41 -9.15 6.83 -9.14
C ALA A 41 -9.81 6.36 -7.85
N HIS A 42 -11.13 6.25 -7.89
CA HIS A 42 -11.95 5.76 -6.78
C HIS A 42 -12.94 4.71 -7.30
N CYS A 43 -13.16 3.65 -6.51
CA CYS A 43 -14.22 2.68 -6.77
C CYS A 43 -15.08 2.56 -5.51
N VAL A 44 -16.39 2.74 -5.66
CA VAL A 44 -17.37 2.49 -4.62
C VAL A 44 -18.19 1.30 -5.05
N SER A 45 -18.15 0.22 -4.29
CA SER A 45 -18.87 -1.01 -4.61
C SER A 45 -19.33 -1.70 -3.34
N ASN A 46 -20.50 -2.34 -3.39
CA ASN A 46 -20.95 -3.27 -2.35
C ASN A 46 -20.29 -4.65 -2.45
N LYS A 47 -19.44 -4.86 -3.46
CA LYS A 47 -18.68 -6.08 -3.71
C LYS A 47 -17.30 -5.74 -4.25
N MET A 48 -16.25 -5.98 -3.47
CA MET A 48 -14.85 -5.87 -3.92
C MET A 48 -14.24 -7.26 -4.07
N ASP A 49 -14.83 -8.08 -4.94
CA ASP A 49 -14.22 -9.37 -5.30
C ASP A 49 -13.15 -9.18 -6.39
N ALA A 50 -12.38 -10.25 -6.65
CA ALA A 50 -11.31 -10.23 -7.63
C ALA A 50 -11.78 -9.78 -9.03
N ALA A 51 -12.99 -10.19 -9.44
CA ALA A 51 -13.56 -9.80 -10.73
C ALA A 51 -13.87 -8.30 -10.80
N THR A 52 -14.44 -7.73 -9.74
CA THR A 52 -14.76 -6.30 -9.67
C THR A 52 -13.48 -5.46 -9.68
N LEU A 53 -12.50 -5.85 -8.85
CA LEU A 53 -11.21 -5.17 -8.78
C LEU A 53 -10.46 -5.25 -10.12
N GLN A 54 -10.39 -6.43 -10.73
CA GLN A 54 -9.74 -6.61 -12.03
C GLN A 54 -10.42 -5.76 -13.12
N HIS A 55 -11.76 -5.70 -13.14
CA HIS A 55 -12.49 -4.85 -14.07
C HIS A 55 -12.16 -3.38 -13.86
N PHE A 56 -12.08 -2.93 -12.61
CA PHE A 56 -11.73 -1.55 -12.27
C PHE A 56 -10.32 -1.18 -12.71
N PHE A 57 -9.31 -2.00 -12.39
CA PHE A 57 -7.93 -1.76 -12.82
C PHE A 57 -7.78 -1.80 -14.35
N LYS A 58 -8.50 -2.71 -15.03
CA LYS A 58 -8.56 -2.74 -16.49
C LYS A 58 -9.16 -1.45 -17.05
N ALA A 59 -10.23 -0.93 -16.46
CA ALA A 59 -10.83 0.34 -16.88
C ALA A 59 -9.84 1.51 -16.77
N ILE A 60 -9.02 1.55 -15.70
CA ILE A 60 -7.94 2.54 -15.55
C ILE A 60 -6.92 2.39 -16.67
N LYS A 61 -6.45 1.17 -16.94
CA LYS A 61 -5.49 0.92 -18.03
C LYS A 61 -6.03 1.31 -19.41
N LEU A 62 -7.32 1.09 -19.68
CA LEU A 62 -7.95 1.55 -20.91
C LEU A 62 -8.00 3.07 -21.03
N LYS A 63 -8.19 3.79 -19.92
CA LYS A 63 -8.23 5.26 -19.90
C LYS A 63 -6.83 5.88 -19.95
N CYS A 64 -5.85 5.21 -19.36
CA CYS A 64 -4.46 5.62 -19.30
C CYS A 64 -3.58 4.51 -19.91
N PRO A 65 -3.60 4.31 -21.24
CA PRO A 65 -2.88 3.20 -21.88
C PRO A 65 -1.36 3.28 -21.69
N THR A 66 -0.82 4.48 -21.50
CA THR A 66 0.60 4.75 -21.25
C THR A 66 1.00 4.59 -19.79
N LEU A 67 0.06 4.31 -18.87
CA LEU A 67 0.34 4.08 -17.45
C LEU A 67 1.25 2.85 -17.30
N GLU A 68 2.47 3.06 -16.81
CA GLU A 68 3.42 2.01 -16.44
C GLU A 68 3.59 2.02 -14.93
N ILE A 69 3.33 0.91 -14.26
CA ILE A 69 3.35 0.85 -12.80
C ILE A 69 4.70 0.30 -12.35
N ASN A 70 5.42 1.08 -11.57
CA ASN A 70 6.67 0.62 -10.94
C ASN A 70 6.37 -0.36 -9.80
N CYS A 71 5.50 0.10 -8.90
CA CYS A 71 5.12 -0.66 -7.73
C CYS A 71 3.75 -0.21 -7.22
N ILE A 72 3.13 -1.11 -6.47
CA ILE A 72 1.93 -0.84 -5.69
C ILE A 72 2.26 -0.88 -4.20
N ILE A 73 1.69 0.06 -3.45
CA ILE A 73 1.78 0.13 -1.99
C ILE A 73 0.40 -0.18 -1.43
N THR A 74 0.27 -1.27 -0.66
CA THR A 74 -1.00 -1.72 -0.08
C THR A 74 -0.79 -2.23 1.34
N ASP A 75 -1.87 -2.57 2.04
CA ASP A 75 -1.86 -3.20 3.37
C ASP A 75 -1.62 -4.72 3.34
N ASP A 76 -1.03 -5.24 2.26
CA ASP A 76 -0.76 -6.67 2.01
C ASP A 76 -1.99 -7.54 1.69
N ASP A 77 -3.07 -6.95 1.15
CA ASP A 77 -4.21 -7.73 0.65
C ASP A 77 -3.84 -8.52 -0.64
N PRO A 78 -3.76 -9.87 -0.59
CA PRO A 78 -3.40 -10.67 -1.76
C PRO A 78 -4.44 -10.60 -2.88
N ALA A 79 -5.72 -10.42 -2.54
CA ALA A 79 -6.77 -10.32 -3.55
C ALA A 79 -6.62 -9.04 -4.38
N LEU A 80 -6.30 -7.93 -3.70
CA LEU A 80 -6.03 -6.64 -4.32
C LEU A 80 -4.78 -6.70 -5.21
N ILE A 81 -3.68 -7.26 -4.71
CA ILE A 81 -2.40 -7.39 -5.45
C ILE A 81 -2.61 -8.21 -6.72
N ASN A 82 -3.24 -9.37 -6.61
CA ASN A 82 -3.52 -10.24 -7.75
C ASN A 82 -4.45 -9.57 -8.77
N ALA A 83 -5.49 -8.89 -8.31
CA ALA A 83 -6.40 -8.18 -9.20
C ALA A 83 -5.71 -7.01 -9.93
N ALA A 84 -4.79 -6.29 -9.27
CA ALA A 84 -3.99 -5.24 -9.89
C ALA A 84 -3.08 -5.80 -10.99
N ASN A 85 -2.32 -6.86 -10.69
CA ASN A 85 -1.47 -7.56 -11.67
C ASN A 85 -2.26 -7.98 -12.91
N MET A 86 -3.41 -8.62 -12.70
CA MET A 86 -4.27 -9.10 -13.78
C MET A 86 -5.01 -7.99 -14.53
N GLY A 87 -5.35 -6.90 -13.85
CA GLY A 87 -6.14 -5.80 -14.41
C GLY A 87 -5.29 -4.83 -15.24
N PHE A 88 -4.09 -4.49 -14.77
CA PHE A 88 -3.16 -3.63 -15.50
C PHE A 88 -2.42 -4.38 -16.62
N GLY A 89 -2.25 -5.70 -16.49
CA GLY A 89 -1.68 -6.55 -17.53
C GLY A 89 -0.17 -6.36 -17.75
N GLN A 90 0.56 -5.92 -16.72
CA GLN A 90 1.99 -5.60 -16.78
C GLN A 90 2.91 -6.72 -16.25
N GLY A 91 2.35 -7.88 -15.93
CA GLY A 91 3.08 -8.95 -15.27
C GLY A 91 3.09 -8.75 -13.76
N ASP A 92 4.16 -9.21 -13.10
CA ASP A 92 4.26 -9.19 -11.64
C ASP A 92 4.73 -7.81 -11.16
N ILE A 93 3.77 -6.97 -10.76
CA ILE A 93 4.03 -5.62 -10.26
C ILE A 93 4.67 -5.75 -8.87
N LYS A 94 5.77 -5.02 -8.65
CA LYS A 94 6.42 -4.99 -7.35
C LYS A 94 5.45 -4.50 -6.29
N HIS A 95 5.26 -5.29 -5.25
CA HIS A 95 4.46 -4.89 -4.08
C HIS A 95 5.35 -4.38 -2.95
N ILE A 96 4.88 -3.35 -2.25
CA ILE A 96 5.52 -2.76 -1.08
C ILE A 96 4.47 -2.64 0.03
N LEU A 97 4.86 -3.00 1.25
CA LEU A 97 4.02 -2.83 2.43
C LEU A 97 3.83 -1.35 2.78
N CYS A 98 2.58 -0.95 2.97
CA CYS A 98 2.25 0.38 3.48
C CYS A 98 2.81 0.57 4.90
N LEU A 99 3.78 1.48 5.03
CA LEU A 99 4.42 1.77 6.32
C LEU A 99 3.43 2.24 7.40
N TRP A 100 2.37 2.95 7.01
CA TRP A 100 1.33 3.37 7.95
C TRP A 100 0.59 2.17 8.54
N HIS A 101 0.14 1.24 7.70
CA HIS A 101 -0.52 0.02 8.13
C HIS A 101 0.40 -0.88 8.96
N PHE A 102 1.67 -0.97 8.58
CA PHE A 102 2.70 -1.65 9.36
C PHE A 102 2.85 -1.04 10.76
N LYS A 103 3.13 0.27 10.86
CA LYS A 103 3.31 0.98 12.14
C LYS A 103 2.05 0.85 13.01
N ARG A 104 0.85 1.01 12.43
CA ARG A 104 -0.43 0.86 13.15
C ARG A 104 -0.65 -0.55 13.67
N THR A 105 -0.35 -1.57 12.86
CA THR A 105 -0.50 -2.97 13.25
C THR A 105 0.48 -3.35 14.36
N LEU A 106 1.72 -2.87 14.28
CA LEU A 106 2.74 -3.06 15.30
C LEU A 106 2.29 -2.43 16.63
N GLN A 107 1.91 -1.15 16.63
CA GLN A 107 1.42 -0.45 17.83
C GLN A 107 0.26 -1.19 18.49
N ARG A 108 -0.76 -1.57 17.70
CA ARG A 108 -1.94 -2.28 18.22
C ARG A 108 -1.56 -3.60 18.90
N ASN A 109 -0.65 -4.35 18.30
CA ASN A 109 -0.19 -5.62 18.86
C ASN A 109 0.64 -5.44 20.12
N LEU A 110 1.56 -4.46 20.13
CA LEU A 110 2.37 -4.14 21.31
C LEU A 110 1.47 -3.70 22.46
N HIS A 111 0.53 -2.79 22.21
CA HIS A 111 -0.42 -2.33 23.23
C HIS A 111 -1.24 -3.47 23.85
N ALA A 112 -1.65 -4.45 23.03
CA ALA A 112 -2.44 -5.59 23.50
C ALA A 112 -1.61 -6.63 24.28
N LYS A 113 -0.30 -6.73 24.01
CA LYS A 113 0.55 -7.84 24.51
C LYS A 113 1.59 -7.40 25.54
N VAL A 114 1.99 -6.13 25.55
CA VAL A 114 3.04 -5.58 26.41
C VAL A 114 2.41 -4.70 27.47
N ARG A 115 2.49 -5.13 28.74
CA ARG A 115 1.90 -4.39 29.87
C ARG A 115 2.73 -3.19 30.32
N ASN A 116 4.04 -3.24 30.07
CA ASN A 116 4.96 -2.18 30.47
C ASN A 116 5.02 -1.12 29.37
N SER A 117 4.49 0.07 29.66
CA SER A 117 4.43 1.17 28.68
C SER A 117 5.81 1.67 28.22
N SER A 118 6.84 1.61 29.07
CA SER A 118 8.20 1.97 28.67
C SER A 118 8.77 0.97 27.67
N LEU A 119 8.59 -0.32 27.95
CA LEU A 119 9.03 -1.39 27.05
C LEU A 119 8.24 -1.38 25.73
N GLU A 120 6.93 -1.11 25.78
CA GLU A 120 6.07 -0.96 24.60
C GLU A 120 6.62 0.13 23.65
N LYS A 121 7.01 1.29 24.20
CA LYS A 121 7.58 2.40 23.43
C LYS A 121 8.93 2.03 22.82
N GLU A 122 9.79 1.36 23.58
CA GLU A 122 11.10 0.90 23.10
C GLU A 122 10.95 -0.11 21.97
N MET A 123 10.09 -1.12 22.15
CA MET A 123 9.78 -2.13 21.15
C MET A 123 9.11 -1.55 19.89
N PHE A 124 8.35 -0.46 20.02
CA PHE A 124 7.80 0.25 18.86
C PHE A 124 8.87 1.09 18.14
N HIS A 125 9.78 1.71 18.89
CA HIS A 125 10.80 2.59 18.35
C HIS A 125 11.83 1.83 17.51
N HIS A 126 12.29 0.67 17.96
CA HIS A 126 13.36 -0.09 17.29
C HIS A 126 13.03 -0.51 15.85
N PRO A 127 11.85 -1.09 15.54
CA PRO A 127 11.49 -1.36 14.14
C PRO A 127 11.30 -0.08 13.31
N CYS A 128 10.86 1.03 13.91
CA CYS A 128 10.69 2.29 13.20
C CYS A 128 12.04 2.88 12.76
N THR A 129 13.08 2.83 13.61
CA THR A 129 14.41 3.32 13.25
C THR A 129 15.03 2.50 12.11
N ILE A 130 14.81 1.19 12.11
CA ILE A 130 15.25 0.31 11.02
C ILE A 130 14.56 0.70 9.71
N VAL A 131 13.22 0.80 9.73
CA VAL A 131 12.41 1.16 8.55
C VAL A 131 12.75 2.54 7.99
N ASP A 132 13.12 3.48 8.85
CA ASP A 132 13.45 4.86 8.46
C ASP A 132 14.94 4.99 8.02
N SER A 133 15.67 3.87 7.85
CA SER A 133 17.07 3.87 7.34
C SER A 133 17.17 4.43 5.92
N GLU A 134 18.17 5.27 5.67
CA GLU A 134 18.37 5.91 4.36
C GLU A 134 18.91 4.95 3.30
N LYS A 135 19.64 3.91 3.72
CA LYS A 135 20.24 2.93 2.82
C LYS A 135 19.76 1.51 3.11
N GLU A 136 19.57 0.75 2.05
CA GLU A 136 19.20 -0.67 2.14
C GLU A 136 20.25 -1.49 2.93
N VAL A 137 21.54 -1.15 2.80
CA VAL A 137 22.61 -1.82 3.56
C VAL A 137 22.46 -1.57 5.07
N GLU A 138 22.10 -0.36 5.47
CA GLU A 138 21.87 0.00 6.87
C GLU A 138 20.63 -0.72 7.43
N PHE A 139 19.57 -0.79 6.63
CA PHE A 139 18.38 -1.56 6.93
C PHE A 139 18.71 -3.04 7.20
N ARG A 140 19.42 -3.69 6.27
CA ARG A 140 19.78 -5.12 6.36
C ARG A 140 20.67 -5.42 7.57
N ASN A 141 21.71 -4.61 7.78
CA ASN A 141 22.61 -4.76 8.92
C ASN A 141 21.86 -4.62 10.26
N SER A 142 20.90 -3.70 10.34
CA SER A 142 20.13 -3.45 11.57
C SER A 142 19.07 -4.53 11.83
N SER A 143 18.51 -5.13 10.77
CA SER A 143 17.59 -6.26 10.91
C SER A 143 18.28 -7.56 11.31
N GLU A 144 19.51 -7.80 10.83
CA GLU A 144 20.27 -9.04 11.08
C GLU A 144 21.01 -9.04 12.42
N SER A 145 21.35 -7.86 12.95
CA SER A 145 22.02 -7.73 14.27
C SER A 145 21.09 -7.88 15.48
N SER A 146 19.80 -8.14 15.24
CA SER A 146 18.79 -8.36 16.27
C SER A 146 18.46 -9.86 16.50
N GLU A 147 19.15 -10.78 15.81
CA GLU A 147 19.13 -12.25 16.02
C GLU A 147 20.31 -12.72 16.88
#